data_AF-A0A5K7ZRH8-F1
#
_entry.id   AF-A0A5K7ZRH8-F1
#
_cell.length_a   1.000
_cell.length_b   1.000
_cell.length_c   1.000
_cell.angle_alpha   90.00
_cell.angle_beta   90.00
_cell.angle_gamma   90.00
#
_symmetry.space_group_name_H-M   'P 1'
#
loop_
_entity.id
_entity.type
_entity.pdbx_description
1 polymer ?
#
loop_
_entity_poly.entity_id
_entity_poly.type
_entity_poly.pdbx_seq_one_letter_code
_entity_poly.pdbx_strand_id
1 'polypeptide(L)'
;MQADHIEPTMSQKIFSMNLAVETVSLYLLCCAVADAGAPVTVDALTDKWNDSIGSLEQELNRLEERNIIQKDDAGGSTSRRYKIVAEKNWR
;
A
#
# COMPACT_ATOMS: atom_id res chain seq x y z
N MET A 1 29.28 1.85 10.36
CA MET A 1 28.28 1.10 9.57
C MET A 1 27.11 2.05 9.44
N GLN A 2 26.94 2.65 8.26
CA GLN A 2 25.80 3.55 8.02
C GLN A 2 24.54 2.70 8.17
N ALA A 3 23.73 3.01 9.18
CA ALA A 3 22.34 2.61 9.13
C ALA A 3 21.77 3.41 7.97
N ASP A 4 21.58 2.77 6.81
CA ASP A 4 20.62 3.23 5.83
C ASP A 4 19.34 3.47 6.63
N HIS A 5 19.05 4.73 6.93
CA HIS A 5 17.76 5.16 7.41
C HIS A 5 16.80 4.91 6.25
N ILE A 6 16.38 3.66 6.09
CA ILE A 6 15.20 3.32 5.34
C ILE A 6 14.09 3.98 6.15
N GLU A 7 13.72 5.19 5.75
CA GLU A 7 12.53 5.81 6.32
C GLU A 7 11.41 4.81 6.10
N PRO A 8 10.76 4.32 7.17
CA PRO A 8 9.74 3.30 7.03
C PRO A 8 8.69 3.85 6.08
N THR A 9 8.34 3.06 5.07
CA THR A 9 7.27 3.43 4.11
C THR A 9 5.93 3.67 4.83
N MET A 10 5.82 3.17 6.06
CA MET A 10 4.69 3.32 6.96
C MET A 10 4.67 4.69 7.66
N SER A 11 3.63 5.47 7.41
CA SER A 11 3.35 6.71 8.14
C SER A 11 2.25 6.50 9.19
N GLN A 12 2.52 6.93 10.43
CA GLN A 12 1.58 6.82 11.55
C GLN A 12 0.30 7.65 11.36
N LYS A 13 0.31 8.62 10.44
CA LYS A 13 -0.86 9.42 10.06
C LYS A 13 -2.07 8.55 9.67
N ILE A 14 -1.85 7.35 9.13
CA ILE A 14 -2.92 6.43 8.72
C ILE A 14 -3.90 6.12 9.85
N PHE A 15 -3.40 6.01 11.08
CA PHE A 15 -4.22 5.72 12.27
C PHE A 15 -5.06 6.93 12.70
N SER A 16 -4.66 8.14 12.32
CA SER A 16 -5.41 9.37 12.62
C SER A 16 -6.50 9.67 11.59
N MET A 17 -6.51 8.99 10.44
CA MET A 17 -7.47 9.23 9.34
C MET A 17 -8.85 8.57 9.55
N ASN A 18 -9.07 7.89 10.69
CA ASN A 18 -10.33 7.20 11.02
C ASN A 18 -10.79 6.22 9.91
N LEU A 19 -9.83 5.52 9.29
CA LEU A 19 -10.10 4.53 8.26
C LEU A 19 -10.57 3.21 8.90
N ALA A 20 -11.22 2.37 8.09
CA ALA A 20 -11.58 1.02 8.53
C ALA A 20 -10.32 0.21 8.83
N VAL A 21 -10.42 -0.70 9.80
CA VAL A 21 -9.29 -1.57 10.20
C VAL A 21 -8.78 -2.38 9.01
N GLU A 22 -9.67 -2.81 8.11
CA GLU A 22 -9.32 -3.49 6.86
C GLU A 22 -8.44 -2.60 5.97
N THR A 23 -8.84 -1.34 5.78
CA THR A 23 -8.10 -0.36 4.97
C THR A 23 -6.70 -0.11 5.54
N VAL A 24 -6.62 0.05 6.87
CA VAL A 24 -5.36 0.23 7.58
C VAL A 24 -4.50 -1.02 7.46
N SER A 25 -5.09 -2.21 7.61
CA SER A 25 -4.38 -3.48 7.49
C SER A 25 -3.80 -3.68 6.09
N LEU A 26 -4.56 -3.33 5.05
CA LEU A 26 -4.06 -3.37 3.67
C LEU A 26 -2.90 -2.39 3.47
N TYR A 27 -3.01 -1.17 4.00
CA TYR A 27 -1.92 -0.20 3.94
C TYR A 27 -0.64 -0.73 4.61
N LEU A 28 -0.77 -1.34 5.80
CA LEU A 28 0.35 -1.96 6.50
C LEU A 28 0.96 -3.10 5.70
N LEU A 29 0.13 -3.91 5.04
CA LEU A 29 0.58 -4.98 4.15
C LEU A 29 1.37 -4.41 2.96
N CYS A 30 0.86 -3.37 2.30
CA CYS A 30 1.58 -2.67 1.24
C CYS A 30 2.94 -2.14 1.73
N CYS A 31 2.98 -1.56 2.93
CA CYS A 31 4.22 -1.07 3.53
C CYS A 31 5.20 -2.22 3.77
N ALA A 32 4.74 -3.35 4.32
CA ALA A 32 5.59 -4.50 4.57
C ALA A 32 6.17 -5.10 3.27
N VAL A 33 5.38 -5.15 2.20
CA VAL A 33 5.85 -5.61 0.87
C VAL A 33 6.90 -4.64 0.31
N ALA A 34 6.63 -3.33 0.39
CA ALA A 34 7.57 -2.30 -0.07
C ALA A 34 8.88 -2.28 0.74
N ASP A 35 8.78 -2.41 2.07
CA ASP A 35 9.91 -2.44 3.01
C ASP A 35 10.79 -3.69 2.80
N ALA A 36 10.18 -4.80 2.42
CA ALA A 36 10.89 -6.00 1.97
C ALA A 36 11.60 -5.84 0.61
N GLY A 37 11.51 -4.67 -0.03
CA GLY A 37 12.08 -4.38 -1.35
C GLY A 37 11.30 -5.01 -2.50
N ALA A 38 10.10 -5.54 -2.25
CA ALA A 38 9.25 -6.15 -3.26
C ALA A 38 8.27 -5.11 -3.85
N PRO A 39 7.92 -5.24 -5.15
CA PRO A 39 6.91 -4.37 -5.76
C PRO A 39 5.52 -4.67 -5.19
N VAL A 40 4.79 -3.63 -4.80
CA VAL A 40 3.41 -3.75 -4.30
C VAL A 40 2.47 -4.02 -5.48
N THR A 41 2.33 -5.29 -5.86
CA THR A 41 1.41 -5.77 -6.91
C THR A 41 0.12 -6.32 -6.28
N VAL A 42 -0.99 -6.28 -7.03
CA VAL A 42 -2.24 -6.95 -6.61
C VAL A 42 -1.99 -8.42 -6.29
N ASP A 43 -1.17 -9.09 -7.11
CA ASP A 43 -0.84 -10.50 -6.95
C ASP A 43 -0.12 -10.79 -5.62
N ALA A 44 0.92 -10.01 -5.29
CA ALA A 44 1.66 -10.13 -4.03
C ALA A 44 0.81 -9.78 -2.81
N LEU A 45 -0.12 -8.84 -2.96
CA LEU A 45 -1.07 -8.50 -1.90
C LEU A 45 -2.11 -9.63 -1.74
N THR A 46 -2.62 -10.20 -2.82
CA THR A 46 -3.62 -11.28 -2.79
C THR A 46 -3.08 -12.52 -2.09
N ASP A 47 -1.81 -12.88 -2.33
CA ASP A 47 -1.15 -14.01 -1.65
C ASP A 47 -1.09 -13.84 -0.11
N LYS A 48 -0.96 -12.60 0.36
CA LYS A 48 -0.82 -12.26 1.78
C LYS A 48 -2.12 -11.78 2.43
N TRP A 49 -3.13 -11.46 1.63
CA TRP A 49 -4.40 -10.96 2.09
C TRP A 49 -5.24 -12.11 2.63
N ASN A 50 -5.81 -11.93 3.82
CA ASN A 50 -6.52 -13.00 4.51
C ASN A 50 -8.00 -13.11 4.10
N ASP A 51 -8.49 -12.20 3.26
CA ASP A 51 -9.88 -12.14 2.81
C ASP A 51 -9.99 -12.36 1.30
N SER A 52 -11.18 -12.14 0.73
CA SER A 52 -11.42 -12.31 -0.70
C SER A 52 -10.74 -11.22 -1.54
N ILE A 53 -10.43 -11.56 -2.80
CA ILE A 53 -9.90 -10.60 -3.78
C ILE A 53 -10.85 -9.40 -4.00
N GLY A 54 -12.17 -9.61 -3.88
CA GLY A 54 -13.16 -8.53 -3.96
C GLY A 54 -12.99 -7.50 -2.83
N SER A 55 -12.77 -7.96 -1.60
CA SER A 55 -12.49 -7.10 -0.44
C SER A 55 -11.15 -6.38 -0.64
N LEU A 56 -10.12 -7.09 -1.14
CA LEU A 56 -8.83 -6.47 -1.46
C LEU A 56 -8.98 -5.31 -2.46
N GLU A 57 -9.69 -5.51 -3.56
CA GLU A 57 -9.89 -4.46 -4.56
C GLU A 57 -10.71 -3.28 -4.03
N GLN A 58 -11.69 -3.54 -3.15
CA GLN A 58 -12.43 -2.47 -2.48
C GLN A 58 -11.51 -1.62 -1.59
N GLU A 59 -10.67 -2.26 -0.78
CA GLU A 59 -9.75 -1.54 0.11
C GLU A 59 -8.64 -0.82 -0.66
N LEU A 60 -8.15 -1.39 -1.77
CA LEU A 60 -7.25 -0.71 -2.71
C LEU A 60 -7.91 0.56 -3.29
N ASN A 61 -9.20 0.48 -3.65
CA ASN A 61 -9.95 1.62 -4.15
C ASN A 61 -10.04 2.73 -3.08
N ARG A 62 -10.38 2.39 -1.84
CA ARG A 62 -10.42 3.35 -0.72
C ARG A 62 -9.08 4.05 -0.49
N LEU A 63 -7.97 3.30 -0.53
CA LEU A 63 -6.63 3.86 -0.39
C LEU A 63 -6.28 4.79 -1.57
N GLU A 64 -6.71 4.45 -2.79
CA GLU A 64 -6.53 5.26 -3.99
C GLU A 64 -7.35 6.57 -3.92
N GLU A 65 -8.61 6.51 -3.48
CA GLU A 65 -9.49 7.67 -3.29
C GLU A 65 -8.90 8.67 -2.29
N ARG A 66 -8.25 8.16 -1.24
CA ARG A 66 -7.54 8.94 -0.20
C ARG A 66 -6.15 9.42 -0.62
N ASN A 67 -5.72 9.09 -1.85
CA ASN A 67 -4.39 9.39 -2.37
C ASN A 67 -3.24 8.79 -1.51
N ILE A 68 -3.51 7.69 -0.82
CA ILE A 68 -2.52 6.97 0.00
C ILE A 68 -1.68 6.05 -0.89
N ILE A 69 -2.31 5.42 -1.88
CA ILE A 69 -1.63 4.65 -2.91
C ILE A 69 -1.97 5.22 -4.30
N GLN A 70 -1.08 5.00 -5.25
CA GLN A 70 -1.30 5.32 -6.66
C GLN A 70 -0.87 4.16 -7.53
N LYS A 71 -1.59 3.94 -8.63
CA LYS A 71 -1.18 3.00 -9.66
C LYS A 71 0.16 3.44 -10.24
N ASP A 72 1.13 2.53 -10.27
CA ASP A 72 2.41 2.76 -10.90
C ASP A 72 2.35 2.21 -12.32
N ASP A 73 2.06 3.09 -13.28
CA ASP A 73 1.97 2.77 -14.71
C ASP A 73 3.35 2.68 -15.36
N ALA A 74 4.36 2.16 -14.63
CA ALA A 74 5.66 1.89 -15.21
C ALA A 74 5.49 0.80 -16.28
N GLY A 75 5.41 1.27 -17.53
CA GLY A 75 4.86 0.61 -18.69
C GLY A 75 5.28 -0.85 -18.87
N GLY A 76 4.28 -1.72 -18.98
CA GLY A 76 4.43 -3.03 -19.60
C GLY A 76 4.44 -4.25 -18.68
N SER A 77 4.12 -4.12 -17.38
CA SER A 77 3.97 -5.31 -16.51
C SER A 77 2.52 -5.78 -16.51
N THR A 78 2.30 -7.09 -16.72
CA THR A 78 0.98 -7.75 -16.74
C THR A 78 0.21 -7.62 -15.42
N SER A 79 0.90 -7.24 -14.34
CA SER A 79 0.34 -7.12 -12.99
C SER A 79 0.23 -5.66 -12.57
N ARG A 80 -0.97 -5.25 -12.14
CA ARG A 80 -1.25 -3.90 -11.63
C ARG A 80 -0.37 -3.64 -10.41
N ARG A 81 0.53 -2.66 -10.53
CA ARG A 81 1.44 -2.20 -9.47
C ARG A 81 0.90 -0.94 -8.81
N TYR A 82 1.20 -0.81 -7.53
CA TYR A 82 0.91 0.35 -6.73
C TYR A 82 2.19 0.88 -6.09
N LYS A 83 2.21 2.19 -5.87
CA LYS A 83 3.20 2.88 -5.05
C LYS A 83 2.50 3.56 -3.89
N ILE A 84 3.14 3.52 -2.73
CA ILE A 84 2.68 4.27 -1.57
C ILE A 84 3.08 5.73 -1.77
N VAL A 85 2.11 6.62 -1.64
CA VAL A 85 2.31 8.06 -1.79
C VAL A 85 2.81 8.61 -0.45
N ALA A 86 3.67 9.62 -0.49
CA ALA A 86 4.10 10.31 0.72
C ALA A 86 2.92 10.99 1.44
N GLU A 87 2.89 10.91 2.78
CA GLU A 87 1.79 11.35 3.64
C GLU A 87 1.35 12.80 3.48
N LYS A 88 2.25 13.65 2.95
CA LYS A 88 1.99 15.05 2.60
C LYS A 88 0.96 15.23 1.47
N ASN A 89 0.71 14.19 0.66
CA ASN A 89 -0.25 14.22 -0.44
C ASN A 89 -1.57 13.50 -0.10
N TRP A 90 -1.67 12.87 1.07
CA TRP A 90 -2.88 12.15 1.48
C TRP A 90 -4.04 13.11 1.73
N ARG A 91 -5.27 12.66 1.40
CA ARG A 91 -6.52 13.43 1.50
C ARG A 91 -7.43 12.99 2.65
#